data_AF-A0A5C7QYF8-F1
#
_entry.id   AF-A0A5C7QYF8-F1
#
_cell.length_a   1.000
_cell.length_b   1.000
_cell.length_c   1.000
_cell.angle_alpha   90.00
_cell.angle_beta   90.00
_cell.angle_gamma   90.00
#
_symmetry.space_group_name_H-M   'P 1'
#
loop_
_entity.id
_entity.type
_entity.pdbx_description
1 polymer ?
#
loop_
_entity_poly.entity_id
_entity_poly.type
_entity_poly.pdbx_seq_one_letter_code
_entity_poly.pdbx_strand_id
1 'polypeptide(L)'
;MTDASMTPAAPAPLDARHRAAVALLADLIIPPSADGRLPGASAFDVAGYLAEYAPQVLPALRTEIDRLDAEARARHGRGFDALDASTRAALVDALRAADPAFLSALALETAGC
;
A
#
# COMPACT_ATOMS: atom_id res chain seq x y z
N MET A 1 5.67 40.64 -14.12
CA MET A 1 5.94 39.62 -13.08
C MET A 1 4.93 38.52 -13.35
N THR A 2 5.30 37.58 -14.21
CA THR A 2 4.34 36.62 -14.80
C THR A 2 4.18 35.44 -13.86
N ASP A 3 2.94 35.24 -13.43
CA ASP A 3 2.48 34.10 -12.65
C ASP A 3 2.70 32.81 -13.47
N ALA A 4 3.65 31.99 -13.04
CA ALA A 4 3.80 30.64 -13.56
C ALA A 4 2.74 29.79 -12.85
N SER A 5 1.56 29.71 -13.45
CA SER A 5 0.56 28.68 -13.14
C SER A 5 1.18 27.32 -13.45
N MET A 6 1.90 26.77 -12.47
CA MET A 6 2.45 25.43 -12.52
C MET A 6 1.28 24.48 -12.24
N THR A 7 0.62 24.03 -13.30
CA THR A 7 -0.33 22.91 -13.21
C THR A 7 0.39 21.78 -12.49
N PRO A 8 -0.11 21.28 -11.34
CA PRO A 8 0.55 20.18 -10.66
C PRO A 8 0.58 18.99 -11.63
N ALA A 9 1.80 18.55 -11.96
CA ALA A 9 1.99 17.37 -12.80
C ALA A 9 1.25 16.19 -12.14
N ALA A 10 0.46 15.46 -12.92
CA ALA A 10 -0.25 14.30 -12.42
C ALA A 10 0.74 13.35 -11.72
N PRO A 11 0.41 12.83 -10.52
CA PRO A 11 1.32 11.98 -9.77
C PRO A 11 1.70 10.76 -10.60
N ALA A 12 3.00 10.45 -10.65
CA ALA A 12 3.50 9.35 -11.45
C ALA A 12 2.89 8.01 -10.97
N PRO A 13 2.53 7.11 -11.90
CA PRO A 13 1.91 5.83 -11.56
C PRO A 13 2.83 4.98 -10.66
N LEU A 14 2.21 4.08 -9.88
CA LEU A 14 2.91 3.09 -9.07
C LEU A 14 3.65 2.10 -9.97
N ASP A 15 4.91 1.80 -9.63
CA ASP A 15 5.67 0.76 -10.31
C ASP A 15 5.20 -0.66 -9.92
N ALA A 16 5.73 -1.69 -10.59
CA ALA A 16 5.31 -3.07 -10.35
C ALA A 16 5.53 -3.52 -8.89
N ARG A 17 6.60 -3.05 -8.23
CA ARG A 17 6.90 -3.40 -6.83
C ARG A 17 5.89 -2.73 -5.89
N HIS A 18 5.61 -1.44 -6.11
CA HIS A 18 4.58 -0.73 -5.34
C HIS A 18 3.21 -1.38 -5.52
N ARG A 19 2.83 -1.76 -6.75
CA ARG A 19 1.54 -2.44 -7.02
C ARG A 19 1.45 -3.80 -6.32
N ALA A 20 2.52 -4.60 -6.34
CA ALA A 20 2.57 -5.87 -5.62
C ALA A 20 2.42 -5.68 -4.10
N ALA A 21 3.10 -4.69 -3.53
CA ALA A 21 2.97 -4.36 -2.12
C ALA A 21 1.54 -3.91 -1.76
N VAL A 22 0.89 -3.09 -2.59
CA VAL A 22 -0.52 -2.69 -2.39
C VAL A 22 -1.44 -3.90 -2.35
N ALA A 23 -1.30 -4.86 -3.27
CA ALA A 23 -2.11 -6.08 -3.28
C ALA A 23 -1.94 -6.89 -1.98
N LEU A 24 -0.69 -7.06 -1.53
CA LEU A 24 -0.40 -7.77 -0.28
C LEU A 24 -0.95 -7.06 0.96
N LEU A 25 -0.86 -5.72 0.99
CA LEU A 25 -1.42 -4.92 2.07
C LEU A 25 -2.95 -4.95 2.06
N ALA A 26 -3.58 -4.97 0.88
CA ALA A 26 -5.03 -5.08 0.75
C ALA A 26 -5.54 -6.40 1.33
N ASP A 27 -4.87 -7.52 1.07
CA ASP A 27 -5.21 -8.83 1.68
C ASP A 27 -4.98 -8.88 3.20
N LEU A 28 -4.08 -8.06 3.75
CA LEU A 28 -3.93 -7.92 5.20
C LEU A 28 -5.10 -7.15 5.82
N ILE A 29 -5.73 -6.24 5.07
CA ILE A 29 -6.89 -5.46 5.54
C ILE A 29 -8.19 -6.25 5.35
N ILE A 30 -8.39 -6.83 4.17
CA ILE A 30 -9.54 -7.67 3.82
C ILE A 30 -9.00 -9.01 3.30
N PRO A 31 -8.79 -9.99 4.19
CA PRO A 31 -8.27 -11.29 3.80
C PRO A 31 -9.29 -12.11 3.02
N PRO A 32 -8.84 -13.05 2.17
CA PRO A 32 -9.73 -14.05 1.60
C PRO A 32 -10.42 -14.85 2.70
N SER A 33 -11.63 -15.36 2.42
CA SER A 33 -12.33 -16.18 3.40
C SER A 33 -11.57 -17.49 3.64
N ALA A 34 -11.62 -17.99 4.89
CA ALA A 34 -10.93 -19.22 5.28
C ALA A 34 -11.38 -20.46 4.49
N ASP A 35 -12.60 -20.44 3.95
CA ASP A 35 -13.17 -21.48 3.10
C ASP A 35 -12.89 -21.28 1.60
N GLY A 36 -12.18 -20.21 1.22
CA GLY A 36 -11.79 -19.88 -0.15
C GLY A 36 -12.94 -19.41 -1.07
N ARG A 37 -14.15 -19.19 -0.52
CA ARG A 37 -15.33 -18.82 -1.31
C ARG A 37 -15.39 -17.34 -1.66
N LEU A 38 -14.82 -16.49 -0.82
CA LEU A 38 -14.71 -15.05 -1.05
C LEU A 38 -13.25 -14.69 -1.28
N PRO A 39 -12.92 -13.99 -2.38
CA PRO A 39 -11.56 -13.54 -2.61
C PRO A 39 -11.17 -12.43 -1.62
N GLY A 40 -9.86 -12.29 -1.38
CA GLY A 40 -9.32 -11.14 -0.65
C GLY A 40 -9.32 -9.87 -1.51
N ALA A 41 -9.01 -8.73 -0.90
CA ALA A 41 -8.99 -7.47 -1.63
C ALA A 41 -7.93 -7.42 -2.75
N SER A 42 -6.88 -8.24 -2.71
CA SER A 42 -5.90 -8.33 -3.79
C SER A 42 -6.45 -8.83 -5.11
N ALA A 43 -7.60 -9.51 -5.10
CA ALA A 43 -8.29 -9.94 -6.32
C ALA A 43 -8.92 -8.77 -7.10
N PHE A 44 -9.02 -7.59 -6.46
CA PHE A 44 -9.45 -6.35 -7.08
C PHE A 44 -8.20 -5.49 -7.38
N ASP A 45 -8.16 -4.78 -8.52
CA ASP A 45 -7.03 -3.90 -8.87
C ASP A 45 -7.05 -2.62 -8.02
N VAL A 46 -6.80 -2.74 -6.71
CA VAL A 46 -6.79 -1.64 -5.74
C VAL A 46 -5.81 -0.55 -6.18
N ALA A 47 -4.65 -0.94 -6.72
CA ALA A 47 -3.67 0.02 -7.23
C ALA A 47 -4.20 0.80 -8.45
N GLY A 48 -4.94 0.14 -9.35
CA GLY A 48 -5.64 0.78 -10.47
C GLY A 48 -6.73 1.73 -9.99
N TYR A 49 -7.57 1.28 -9.05
CA TYR A 49 -8.60 2.11 -8.42
C TYR A 49 -8.02 3.38 -7.79
N LEU A 50 -6.96 3.26 -6.99
CA LEU A 50 -6.31 4.43 -6.38
C LEU A 50 -5.71 5.37 -7.42
N ALA A 51 -5.18 4.84 -8.53
CA ALA A 51 -4.64 5.67 -9.61
C ALA A 51 -5.73 6.44 -10.37
N GLU A 52 -6.93 5.87 -10.48
CA GLU A 52 -8.07 6.48 -11.18
C GLU A 52 -8.85 7.46 -10.30
N TYR A 53 -9.19 7.05 -9.07
CA TYR A 53 -10.12 7.78 -8.20
C TYR A 53 -9.45 8.58 -7.07
N ALA A 54 -8.23 8.22 -6.69
CA ALA A 54 -7.49 8.90 -5.61
C ALA A 54 -6.00 9.15 -5.93
N PRO A 55 -5.65 9.68 -7.13
CA PRO A 55 -4.26 9.81 -7.56
C PRO A 55 -3.39 10.63 -6.60
N GLN A 56 -3.99 11.60 -5.88
CA GLN A 56 -3.35 12.42 -4.86
C GLN A 56 -2.75 11.61 -3.69
N VAL A 57 -3.24 10.39 -3.44
CA VAL A 57 -2.75 9.51 -2.36
C VAL A 57 -1.47 8.77 -2.77
N LEU A 58 -1.22 8.60 -4.08
CA LEU A 58 -0.12 7.78 -4.58
C LEU A 58 1.28 8.20 -4.07
N PRO A 59 1.65 9.49 -4.01
CA PRO A 59 2.97 9.88 -3.51
C PRO A 59 3.21 9.49 -2.04
N ALA A 60 2.20 9.65 -1.19
CA ALA A 60 2.28 9.27 0.22
C ALA A 60 2.36 7.73 0.34
N LEU A 61 1.53 7.01 -0.42
CA LEU A 61 1.53 5.55 -0.43
C LEU A 61 2.87 4.97 -0.88
N ARG A 62 3.53 5.56 -1.89
CA ARG A 62 4.89 5.14 -2.31
C ARG A 62 5.89 5.27 -1.18
N THR A 63 5.88 6.42 -0.50
CA THR A 63 6.77 6.69 0.64
C THR A 63 6.57 5.65 1.76
N GLU A 64 5.32 5.32 2.09
CA GLU A 64 5.03 4.33 3.13
C GLU A 64 5.44 2.91 2.71
N ILE A 65 5.24 2.53 1.45
CA ILE A 65 5.70 1.22 0.94
C ILE A 65 7.23 1.16 0.91
N ASP A 66 7.91 2.25 0.56
CA ASP A 66 9.37 2.31 0.56
C ASP A 66 9.94 2.19 1.98
N ARG A 67 9.29 2.83 2.96
CA ARG A 67 9.59 2.67 4.38
C ARG A 67 9.39 1.21 4.83
N LEU A 68 8.27 0.59 4.45
CA LEU A 68 7.97 -0.80 4.78
C LEU A 68 9.02 -1.76 4.22
N ASP A 69 9.42 -1.56 2.95
CA ASP A 69 10.43 -2.38 2.27
C ASP A 69 11.83 -2.19 2.86
N ALA A 70 12.18 -0.96 3.27
CA ALA A 70 13.41 -0.68 3.99
C ALA A 70 13.44 -1.39 5.36
N GLU A 71 12.35 -1.36 6.11
CA GLU A 71 12.24 -2.02 7.41
C GLU A 71 12.28 -3.55 7.27
N ALA A 72 11.61 -4.10 6.25
CA ALA A 72 11.67 -5.52 5.91
C ALA A 72 13.12 -5.97 5.65
N ARG A 73 13.87 -5.20 4.85
CA ARG A 73 15.27 -5.48 4.55
C ARG A 73 16.14 -5.36 5.79
N ALA A 74 15.93 -4.35 6.62
CA ALA A 74 16.71 -4.14 7.83
C ALA A 74 16.52 -5.28 8.85
N ARG A 75 15.29 -5.78 9.03
CA ARG A 75 14.97 -6.81 10.04
C ARG A 75 15.17 -8.25 9.55
N HIS A 76 14.92 -8.50 8.27
CA HIS A 76 14.82 -9.85 7.72
C HIS A 76 15.75 -10.11 6.53
N GLY A 77 16.49 -9.10 6.06
CA GLY A 77 17.42 -9.22 4.92
C GLY A 77 16.73 -9.39 3.57
N ARG A 78 15.40 -9.21 3.48
CA ARG A 78 14.59 -9.40 2.27
C ARG A 78 13.57 -8.28 2.11
N GLY A 79 13.12 -8.02 0.87
CA GLY A 79 12.04 -7.07 0.61
C GLY A 79 10.70 -7.55 1.16
N PHE A 80 9.76 -6.62 1.36
CA PHE A 80 8.46 -6.92 1.97
C PHE A 80 7.66 -7.98 1.19
N ASP A 81 7.72 -7.93 -0.13
CA ASP A 81 7.05 -8.86 -1.04
C ASP A 81 7.55 -10.31 -0.90
N ALA A 82 8.82 -10.48 -0.54
CA ALA A 82 9.48 -11.77 -0.37
C ALA A 82 9.31 -12.39 1.04
N LEU A 83 8.63 -11.70 1.96
CA LEU A 83 8.31 -12.21 3.29
C LEU A 83 7.08 -13.13 3.24
N ASP A 84 7.01 -14.10 4.14
CA ASP A 84 5.79 -14.90 4.33
C ASP A 84 4.65 -14.05 4.94
N ALA A 85 3.42 -14.55 4.86
CA ALA A 85 2.25 -13.81 5.32
C ALA A 85 2.30 -13.42 6.82
N SER A 86 2.81 -14.31 7.67
CA SER A 86 2.87 -14.06 9.12
C SER A 86 3.90 -12.98 9.46
N THR A 87 5.06 -13.03 8.81
CA THR A 87 6.12 -12.01 8.99
C THR A 87 5.67 -10.66 8.44
N ARG A 88 4.93 -10.63 7.32
CA ARG A 88 4.34 -9.38 6.78
C ARG A 88 3.36 -8.74 7.76
N ALA A 89 2.43 -9.53 8.28
CA ALA A 89 1.45 -9.04 9.26
C ALA A 89 2.14 -8.46 10.49
N ALA A 90 3.10 -9.19 11.07
CA ALA A 90 3.85 -8.74 12.25
C ALA A 90 4.65 -7.45 11.99
N LEU A 91 5.22 -7.30 10.79
CA LEU A 91 5.94 -6.07 10.42
C LEU A 91 5.00 -4.87 10.30
N VAL A 92 3.84 -5.05 9.65
CA VAL A 92 2.82 -4.00 9.53
C VAL A 92 2.29 -3.61 10.91
N ASP A 93 2.01 -4.57 11.78
CA ASP A 93 1.57 -4.31 13.15
C ASP A 93 2.62 -3.53 13.95
N ALA A 94 3.91 -3.89 13.81
CA ALA A 94 5.00 -3.17 14.46
C ALA A 94 5.12 -1.72 13.97
N LEU A 95 4.92 -1.47 12.68
CA LEU A 95 4.93 -0.12 12.12
C LEU A 95 3.71 0.69 12.57
N ARG A 96 2.51 0.09 12.61
CA ARG A 96 1.31 0.73 13.16
C ARG A 96 1.40 1.04 14.65
N ALA A 97 2.06 0.17 15.43
CA ALA A 97 2.30 0.42 16.84
C ALA A 97 3.25 1.60 17.07
N ALA A 98 4.23 1.79 16.18
CA ALA A 98 5.15 2.93 16.22
C ALA A 98 4.53 4.22 15.64
N ASP A 99 3.63 4.07 14.66
CA ASP A 99 3.00 5.15 13.92
C ASP A 99 1.56 4.77 13.55
N PRO A 100 0.55 5.17 14.37
CA PRO A 100 -0.84 4.80 14.14
C PRO A 100 -1.43 5.32 12.81
N ALA A 101 -0.80 6.32 12.18
CA ALA A 101 -1.24 6.83 10.89
C ALA A 101 -0.72 5.99 9.71
N PHE A 102 0.19 5.04 9.95
CA PHE A 102 0.79 4.20 8.93
C PHE A 102 -0.27 3.44 8.10
N LEU A 103 -0.27 3.67 6.79
CA LEU A 103 -1.23 3.12 5.82
C LEU A 103 -2.72 3.40 6.12
N SER A 104 -3.03 4.40 6.95
CA SER A 104 -4.40 4.79 7.28
C SER A 104 -5.22 5.18 6.04
N ALA A 105 -4.60 5.88 5.08
CA ALA A 105 -5.25 6.23 3.81
C ALA A 105 -5.65 4.99 3.00
N LEU A 106 -4.78 3.97 2.92
CA LEU A 106 -5.10 2.72 2.23
C LEU A 106 -6.25 1.97 2.94
N ALA A 107 -6.25 1.97 4.27
CA ALA A 107 -7.32 1.36 5.06
C ALA A 107 -8.68 2.07 4.87
N LEU A 108 -8.69 3.40 4.79
CA LEU A 108 -9.90 4.19 4.56
C LEU A 108 -10.47 3.96 3.16
N GLU A 109 -9.63 3.96 2.13
CA GLU A 109 -10.06 3.75 0.74
C GLU A 109 -10.57 2.32 0.51
N THR A 110 -9.93 1.31 1.11
CA THR A 110 -10.37 -0.09 0.97
C THR A 110 -11.64 -0.44 1.76
N ALA A 111 -11.92 0.26 2.87
CA ALA A 111 -13.16 0.08 3.63
C ALA A 111 -14.36 0.82 3.02
N GLY A 112 -14.12 1.78 2.13
CA GLY A 112 -15.16 2.54 1.43
C GLY A 112 -15.65 1.89 0.12
N CYS A 113 -15.05 0.77 -0.28
CA CYS A 113 -15.44 0.00 -1.47
C CYS A 113 -16.58 -1.00 -1.20
#